data_AF-A0AAE3YFT5-F1
#
_entry.id   AF-A0AAE3YFT5-F1
#
_cell.length_a   1.000
_cell.length_b   1.000
_cell.length_c   1.000
_cell.angle_alpha   90.00
_cell.angle_beta   90.00
_cell.angle_gamma   90.00
#
_symmetry.space_group_name_H-M   'P 1'
#
loop_
_entity.id
_entity.type
_entity.pdbx_description
1 polymer ?
#
loop_
_entity_poly.entity_id
_entity_poly.type
_entity_poly.pdbx_seq_one_letter_code
_entity_poly.pdbx_strand_id
1 'polypeptide(L)'
;MKSWGIAEWYGENIDEMRPDRRQEAAQISLSVKNKTIAPNEAPSCPFLSTIRPDAKCNKPGGVCSIRLYDNDIPEKDRQPAAVCPNRFLEVASGHSVFARIADKIYGPSSEALVIKEIPFLNKVDADGNISREAKAGRFDWVLIPNPPAPNSTGPLDWLAVETQAVYFSGGNMWSDIEEYLRDPSRLHAPQAQRRPDYRSSGAKRLAPQLDAKAPVIRRWGRKVAVIVDQSFFDELASLPTQISDFDNAEVVWVTMRYNSHMELAVNQIIFSLLDESIAALQATRPLKRSEFENGLKKELWKSGPRRKVHKA
;
A
#
# COMPACT_ATOMS: atom_id res chain seq x y z
N MET A 1 16.39 15.44 -14.85
CA MET A 1 16.79 14.34 -13.91
C MET A 1 15.52 13.63 -13.51
N LYS A 2 15.45 12.30 -13.65
CA LYS A 2 14.21 11.56 -13.37
C LYS A 2 13.99 11.38 -11.86
N SER A 3 12.78 11.68 -11.38
CA SER A 3 12.38 11.53 -9.98
C SER A 3 10.89 11.26 -9.87
N TRP A 4 10.42 10.73 -8.74
CA TRP A 4 9.00 10.46 -8.53
C TRP A 4 8.28 11.67 -7.93
N GLY A 5 7.14 12.05 -8.51
CA GLY A 5 6.28 13.15 -8.11
C GLY A 5 4.85 12.70 -7.85
N ILE A 6 3.99 13.65 -7.44
CA ILE A 6 2.56 13.43 -7.21
C ILE A 6 1.92 12.95 -8.51
N ALA A 7 1.16 11.85 -8.48
CA ALA A 7 0.36 11.39 -9.61
C ALA A 7 -1.13 11.64 -9.38
N GLU A 8 -1.61 11.37 -8.17
CA GLU A 8 -2.96 11.69 -7.74
C GLU A 8 -2.95 12.52 -6.46
N TRP A 9 -3.78 13.54 -6.41
CA TRP A 9 -3.96 14.40 -5.25
C TRP A 9 -5.41 14.44 -4.81
N TYR A 10 -5.70 13.98 -3.59
CA TYR A 10 -7.06 13.79 -3.08
C TYR A 10 -7.97 12.93 -3.98
N GLY A 11 -7.34 12.04 -4.77
CA GLY A 11 -8.01 11.13 -5.69
C GLY A 11 -8.25 11.68 -7.10
N GLU A 12 -7.78 12.89 -7.41
CA GLU A 12 -7.80 13.45 -8.76
C GLU A 12 -6.43 13.23 -9.44
N ASN A 13 -6.44 12.82 -10.71
CA ASN A 13 -5.23 12.74 -11.54
C ASN A 13 -4.65 14.15 -11.74
N ILE A 14 -3.41 14.38 -11.30
CA ILE A 14 -2.80 15.72 -11.33
C ILE A 14 -2.70 16.29 -12.76
N ASP A 15 -2.56 15.43 -13.76
CA ASP A 15 -2.49 15.81 -15.18
C ASP A 15 -3.81 16.44 -15.66
N GLU A 16 -4.93 16.02 -15.08
CA GLU A 16 -6.30 16.44 -15.44
C GLU A 16 -6.87 17.49 -14.47
N MET A 17 -6.25 17.67 -13.31
CA MET A 17 -6.63 18.72 -12.36
C MET A 17 -6.50 20.10 -12.99
N ARG A 18 -7.55 20.91 -12.84
CA ARG A 18 -7.48 22.34 -13.17
C ARG A 18 -6.51 23.07 -12.24
N PRO A 19 -5.93 24.20 -12.67
CA PRO A 19 -5.02 24.99 -11.84
C PRO A 19 -5.62 25.36 -10.47
N ASP A 20 -6.84 25.86 -10.42
CA ASP A 20 -7.51 26.22 -9.15
C ASP A 20 -7.64 25.02 -8.21
N ARG A 21 -7.92 23.82 -8.74
CA ARG A 21 -7.98 22.58 -7.96
C ARG A 21 -6.61 22.17 -7.42
N ARG A 22 -5.53 22.31 -8.20
CA ARG A 22 -4.15 22.07 -7.72
C ARG A 22 -3.78 23.04 -6.61
N GLN A 23 -4.14 24.32 -6.76
CA GLN A 23 -3.88 25.35 -5.76
C GLN A 23 -4.65 25.09 -4.46
N GLU A 24 -5.93 24.73 -4.56
CA GLU A 24 -6.78 24.38 -3.41
C GLU A 24 -6.22 23.16 -2.67
N ALA A 25 -5.86 22.10 -3.39
CA ALA A 25 -5.25 20.91 -2.80
C ALA A 25 -3.92 21.25 -2.07
N ALA A 26 -3.12 22.16 -2.64
CA ALA A 26 -1.90 22.66 -2.03
C ALA A 26 -2.18 23.43 -0.74
N GLN A 27 -3.10 24.38 -0.81
CA GLN A 27 -3.51 25.21 0.32
C GLN A 27 -3.98 24.33 1.49
N ILE A 28 -4.87 23.38 1.23
CA ILE A 28 -5.38 22.45 2.25
C ILE A 28 -4.24 21.62 2.85
N SER A 29 -3.37 21.05 2.00
CA SER A 29 -2.25 20.22 2.45
C SER A 29 -1.32 20.98 3.40
N LEU A 30 -1.00 22.23 3.07
CA LEU A 30 -0.15 23.10 3.90
C LEU A 30 -0.88 23.57 5.16
N SER A 31 -2.17 23.86 5.06
CA SER A 31 -2.99 24.23 6.21
C SER A 31 -3.06 23.10 7.25
N VAL A 32 -3.19 21.84 6.81
CA VAL A 32 -3.12 20.66 7.69
C VAL A 32 -1.71 20.48 8.28
N LYS A 33 -0.66 20.59 7.45
CA LYS A 33 0.75 20.50 7.90
C LYS A 33 1.05 21.50 9.01
N ASN A 34 0.56 22.73 8.86
CA ASN A 34 0.76 23.84 9.79
C ASN A 34 -0.24 23.85 10.95
N LYS A 35 -1.14 22.85 11.04
CA LYS A 35 -2.20 22.74 12.06
C LYS A 35 -3.12 23.97 12.15
N THR A 36 -3.30 24.65 11.02
CA THR A 36 -4.19 25.84 10.91
C THR A 36 -5.65 25.45 10.70
N ILE A 37 -5.89 24.24 10.18
CA ILE A 37 -7.21 23.62 10.09
C ILE A 37 -7.15 22.24 10.76
N ALA A 38 -8.27 21.80 11.33
CA ALA A 38 -8.33 20.49 11.95
C ALA A 38 -8.38 19.37 10.89
N PRO A 39 -7.90 18.14 11.19
CA PRO A 39 -7.92 17.03 10.22
C PRO A 39 -9.30 16.64 9.68
N ASN A 40 -10.38 16.98 10.39
CA ASN A 40 -11.76 16.79 9.95
C ASN A 40 -12.23 17.81 8.90
N GLU A 41 -11.43 18.85 8.64
CA GLU A 41 -11.65 19.84 7.57
C GLU A 41 -10.95 19.42 6.26
N ALA A 42 -10.26 18.28 6.23
CA ALA A 42 -9.74 17.71 4.99
C ALA A 42 -10.90 17.33 4.03
N PRO A 43 -10.64 17.28 2.70
CA PRO A 43 -11.63 16.86 1.71
C PRO A 43 -12.11 15.44 2.00
N SER A 44 -13.34 15.14 1.55
CA SER A 44 -13.82 13.76 1.56
C SER A 44 -12.88 12.88 0.72
N CYS A 45 -12.50 11.73 1.25
CA CYS A 45 -11.68 10.77 0.53
C CYS A 45 -12.59 9.98 -0.43
N PRO A 46 -12.40 10.08 -1.76
CA PRO A 46 -13.29 9.42 -2.71
C PRO A 46 -13.26 7.89 -2.59
N PHE A 47 -12.15 7.34 -2.10
CA PHE A 47 -11.98 5.89 -1.97
C PHE A 47 -12.49 5.36 -0.63
N LEU A 48 -12.13 5.98 0.49
CA LEU A 48 -12.57 5.51 1.81
C LEU A 48 -14.07 5.76 2.04
N SER A 49 -14.64 6.77 1.38
CA SER A 49 -16.07 7.10 1.48
C SER A 49 -16.98 6.00 0.91
N THR A 50 -16.47 5.14 0.03
CA THR A 50 -17.19 3.98 -0.50
C THR A 50 -17.53 2.95 0.58
N ILE A 51 -16.73 2.87 1.65
CA ILE A 51 -16.92 1.94 2.77
C ILE A 51 -17.45 2.67 4.01
N ARG A 52 -17.00 3.90 4.24
CA ARG A 52 -17.44 4.73 5.37
C ARG A 52 -17.94 6.08 4.84
N PRO A 53 -19.26 6.27 4.70
CA PRO A 53 -19.83 7.55 4.26
C PRO A 53 -19.22 8.74 5.01
N ASP A 54 -19.00 9.84 4.30
CA ASP A 54 -18.41 11.08 4.81
C ASP A 54 -16.95 10.99 5.32
N ALA A 55 -16.26 9.88 5.05
CA ALA A 55 -14.86 9.72 5.40
C ALA A 55 -13.99 10.84 4.82
N LYS A 56 -13.31 11.59 5.69
CA LYS A 56 -12.29 12.56 5.30
C LYS A 56 -10.95 11.92 4.98
N CYS A 57 -10.18 12.56 4.12
CA CYS A 57 -8.80 12.18 3.83
C CYS A 57 -7.95 12.30 5.10
N ASN A 58 -7.34 11.20 5.52
CA ASN A 58 -6.49 11.13 6.71
C ASN A 58 -4.99 11.07 6.36
N LYS A 59 -4.63 11.21 5.08
CA LYS A 59 -3.24 11.17 4.64
C LYS A 59 -2.63 12.58 4.66
N PRO A 60 -1.54 12.80 5.42
CA PRO A 60 -0.81 14.07 5.37
C PRO A 60 -0.39 14.41 3.94
N GLY A 61 -0.73 15.62 3.48
CA GLY A 61 -0.45 16.10 2.14
C GLY A 61 -1.38 15.55 1.04
N GLY A 62 -2.34 14.67 1.34
CA GLY A 62 -3.38 14.25 0.39
C GLY A 62 -2.93 13.42 -0.83
N VAL A 63 -1.65 13.13 -0.99
CA VAL A 63 -1.10 12.43 -2.17
C VAL A 63 -1.49 10.95 -2.14
N CYS A 64 -2.28 10.48 -3.10
CA CYS A 64 -2.78 9.11 -3.12
C CYS A 64 -1.81 8.13 -3.81
N SER A 65 -1.17 8.58 -4.89
CA SER A 65 -0.17 7.84 -5.65
C SER A 65 0.93 8.76 -6.16
N ILE A 66 2.07 8.17 -6.51
CA ILE A 66 3.22 8.85 -7.13
C ILE A 66 3.56 8.21 -8.46
N ARG A 67 4.15 8.99 -9.38
CA ARG A 67 4.65 8.49 -10.68
C ARG A 67 6.02 9.06 -11.01
N LEU A 68 6.72 8.40 -11.93
CA LEU A 68 8.01 8.88 -12.42
C LEU A 68 7.79 10.10 -13.33
N TYR A 69 8.64 11.10 -13.15
CA TYR A 69 8.73 12.28 -14.00
C TYR A 69 10.10 12.34 -14.65
N ASP A 70 10.13 12.77 -15.92
CA ASP A 70 11.32 13.30 -16.56
C ASP A 70 11.19 14.82 -16.64
N ASN A 71 11.86 15.51 -15.71
CA ASN A 71 11.63 16.93 -15.41
C ASN A 71 10.16 17.16 -15.04
N ASP A 72 9.42 18.03 -15.74
CA ASP A 72 8.01 18.34 -15.50
C ASP A 72 7.04 17.44 -16.29
N ILE A 73 7.56 16.46 -17.03
CA ILE A 73 6.76 15.55 -17.86
C ILE A 73 6.55 14.22 -17.12
N PRO A 74 5.30 13.84 -16.80
CA PRO A 74 4.99 12.55 -16.20
C PRO A 74 5.18 11.41 -17.20
N GLU A 75 5.89 10.34 -16.80
CA GLU A 75 6.00 9.12 -17.61
C GLU A 75 4.71 8.31 -17.52
N LYS A 76 3.92 8.32 -18.59
CA LYS A 76 2.61 7.66 -18.65
C LYS A 76 2.68 6.16 -18.90
N ASP A 77 3.75 5.68 -19.54
CA ASP A 77 3.94 4.26 -19.85
C ASP A 77 4.30 3.42 -18.61
N ARG A 78 4.78 4.08 -17.54
CA ARG A 78 5.11 3.43 -16.28
C ARG A 78 3.94 3.52 -15.31
N GLN A 79 3.64 2.38 -14.67
CA GLN A 79 2.60 2.32 -13.64
C GLN A 79 2.93 3.27 -12.47
N PRO A 80 1.94 4.06 -11.99
CA PRO A 80 2.04 4.74 -10.71
C PRO A 80 2.17 3.76 -9.54
N ALA A 81 2.70 4.25 -8.41
CA ALA A 81 2.74 3.53 -7.15
C ALA A 81 1.77 4.16 -6.15
N ALA A 82 0.83 3.37 -5.61
CA ALA A 82 -0.09 3.82 -4.58
C ALA A 82 0.70 4.04 -3.28
N VAL A 83 0.58 5.24 -2.69
CA VAL A 83 1.23 5.58 -1.40
C VAL A 83 0.21 5.72 -0.27
N CYS A 84 -1.06 5.44 -0.55
CA CYS A 84 -2.18 5.45 0.39
C CYS A 84 -2.93 4.12 0.33
N PRO A 85 -3.12 3.39 1.44
CA PRO A 85 -3.86 2.12 1.42
C PRO A 85 -5.33 2.30 1.04
N ASN A 86 -5.94 3.44 1.38
CA ASN A 86 -7.32 3.72 0.98
C ASN A 86 -7.47 3.76 -0.55
N ARG A 87 -6.40 3.99 -1.33
CA ARG A 87 -6.45 4.03 -2.79
C ARG A 87 -6.97 2.72 -3.39
N PHE A 88 -6.73 1.58 -2.73
CA PHE A 88 -7.20 0.26 -3.16
C PHE A 88 -8.71 0.05 -2.98
N LEU A 89 -9.42 0.99 -2.33
CA LEU A 89 -10.87 0.93 -2.12
C LEU A 89 -11.68 1.55 -3.26
N GLU A 90 -11.03 1.90 -4.38
CA GLU A 90 -11.75 2.41 -5.55
C GLU A 90 -12.78 1.38 -6.05
N VAL A 91 -13.93 1.92 -6.46
CA VAL A 91 -14.98 1.17 -7.15
C VAL A 91 -14.84 1.48 -8.63
N ALA A 92 -14.09 0.65 -9.35
CA ALA A 92 -13.87 0.80 -10.78
C ALA A 92 -14.93 0.02 -11.55
N SER A 93 -15.62 0.68 -12.49
CA SER A 93 -16.70 0.08 -13.30
C SER A 93 -17.76 -0.64 -12.43
N GLY A 94 -18.17 -0.01 -11.33
CA GLY A 94 -19.22 -0.51 -10.43
C GLY A 94 -18.82 -1.65 -9.49
N HIS A 95 -17.55 -2.07 -9.48
CA HIS A 95 -17.10 -3.18 -8.64
C HIS A 95 -15.94 -2.76 -7.74
N SER A 96 -16.06 -3.05 -6.44
CA SER A 96 -14.94 -2.92 -5.49
C SER A 96 -13.95 -4.07 -5.64
N VAL A 97 -12.73 -3.89 -5.12
CA VAL A 97 -11.74 -4.99 -5.02
C VAL A 97 -12.30 -6.20 -4.28
N PHE A 98 -13.08 -6.00 -3.21
CA PHE A 98 -13.68 -7.07 -2.43
C PHE A 98 -14.72 -7.86 -3.22
N ALA A 99 -15.58 -7.17 -3.99
CA ALA A 99 -16.54 -7.83 -4.87
C ALA A 99 -15.84 -8.67 -5.94
N ARG A 100 -14.74 -8.17 -6.51
CA ARG A 100 -13.93 -8.91 -7.49
C ARG A 100 -13.26 -10.15 -6.90
N ILE A 101 -12.73 -10.05 -5.68
CA ILE A 101 -12.17 -11.19 -4.95
C ILE A 101 -13.26 -12.23 -4.68
N ALA A 102 -14.42 -11.79 -4.18
CA ALA A 102 -15.55 -12.65 -3.88
C ALA A 102 -16.03 -13.41 -5.11
N ASP A 103 -16.30 -12.71 -6.21
CA ASP A 103 -16.72 -13.30 -7.48
C ASP A 103 -15.69 -14.32 -8.01
N LYS A 104 -14.40 -13.96 -7.99
CA LYS A 104 -13.34 -14.83 -8.54
C LYS A 104 -13.15 -16.11 -7.73
N ILE A 105 -13.23 -16.04 -6.40
CA ILE A 105 -12.88 -17.15 -5.49
C ILE A 105 -14.12 -17.97 -5.12
N TYR A 106 -15.24 -17.31 -4.87
CA TYR A 106 -16.47 -17.91 -4.33
C TYR A 106 -17.63 -17.93 -5.33
N GLY A 107 -17.49 -17.26 -6.47
CA GLY A 107 -18.48 -17.22 -7.54
C GLY A 107 -19.44 -16.02 -7.48
N PRO A 108 -20.19 -15.77 -8.56
CA PRO A 108 -21.01 -14.57 -8.74
C PRO A 108 -22.26 -14.49 -7.84
N SER A 109 -22.62 -15.58 -7.17
CA SER A 109 -23.75 -15.62 -6.22
C SER A 109 -23.40 -15.12 -4.82
N SER A 110 -22.17 -14.65 -4.61
CA SER A 110 -21.70 -14.17 -3.31
C SER A 110 -22.38 -12.87 -2.88
N GLU A 111 -22.93 -12.83 -1.67
CA GLU A 111 -23.47 -11.62 -1.01
C GLU A 111 -22.41 -10.98 -0.11
N ALA A 112 -21.20 -10.82 -0.64
CA ALA A 112 -20.02 -10.56 0.18
C ALA A 112 -20.14 -9.30 1.04
N LEU A 113 -19.78 -9.44 2.32
CA LEU A 113 -19.58 -8.32 3.24
C LEU A 113 -18.10 -8.21 3.63
N VAL A 114 -17.67 -7.00 4.00
CA VAL A 114 -16.31 -6.75 4.48
C VAL A 114 -16.35 -6.11 5.87
N ILE A 115 -15.50 -6.60 6.77
CA ILE A 115 -15.33 -6.04 8.11
C ILE A 115 -13.93 -5.45 8.22
N LYS A 116 -13.82 -4.23 8.76
CA LYS A 116 -12.56 -3.50 8.89
C LYS A 116 -11.88 -3.72 10.24
N GLU A 117 -10.55 -3.83 10.24
CA GLU A 117 -9.66 -3.72 11.41
C GLU A 117 -9.98 -4.68 12.58
N ILE A 118 -10.19 -5.97 12.28
CA ILE A 118 -10.56 -6.97 13.29
C ILE A 118 -9.31 -7.56 13.96
N PRO A 119 -9.21 -7.53 15.31
CA PRO A 119 -8.14 -8.20 16.00
C PRO A 119 -8.37 -9.72 16.10
N PHE A 120 -7.29 -10.49 16.06
CA PHE A 120 -7.37 -11.96 16.12
C PHE A 120 -6.50 -12.59 17.22
N LEU A 121 -5.71 -11.79 17.96
CA LEU A 121 -4.88 -12.26 19.08
C LEU A 121 -5.29 -11.58 20.39
N ASN A 122 -4.99 -12.25 21.50
CA ASN A 122 -4.96 -11.63 22.83
C ASN A 122 -3.55 -11.12 23.13
N LYS A 123 -3.43 -10.04 23.90
CA LYS A 123 -2.14 -9.62 24.45
C LYS A 123 -1.76 -10.52 25.61
N VAL A 124 -0.46 -10.69 25.76
CA VAL A 124 0.17 -11.40 26.86
C VAL A 124 0.98 -10.38 27.66
N ASP A 125 0.89 -10.42 28.98
CA ASP A 125 1.72 -9.57 29.84
C ASP A 125 3.16 -10.12 29.96
N ALA A 126 4.02 -9.40 30.69
CA ALA A 126 5.42 -9.78 30.85
C ALA A 126 5.60 -11.14 31.56
N ASP A 127 4.61 -11.56 32.35
CA ASP A 127 4.61 -12.82 33.10
C ASP A 127 4.00 -13.98 32.30
N GLY A 128 3.54 -13.73 31.08
CA GLY A 128 2.97 -14.76 30.21
C GLY A 128 1.45 -14.95 30.34
N ASN A 129 0.75 -14.12 31.13
CA ASN A 129 -0.69 -14.26 31.31
C ASN A 129 -1.47 -13.60 30.16
N ILE A 130 -2.52 -14.29 29.71
CA ILE A 130 -3.38 -13.81 28.64
C ILE A 130 -4.35 -12.75 29.18
N SER A 131 -4.21 -11.51 28.71
CA SER A 131 -5.25 -10.49 28.88
C SER A 131 -6.35 -10.73 27.86
N ARG A 132 -7.52 -11.21 28.33
CA ARG A 132 -8.67 -11.45 27.45
C ARG A 132 -9.34 -10.17 26.95
N GLU A 133 -9.14 -9.07 27.66
CA GLU A 133 -9.68 -7.75 27.32
C GLU A 133 -8.80 -7.01 26.33
N ALA A 134 -7.48 -7.18 26.40
CA ALA A 134 -6.54 -6.51 25.51
C ALA A 134 -6.25 -7.37 24.27
N LYS A 135 -6.63 -6.87 23.09
CA LYS A 135 -6.42 -7.56 21.82
C LYS A 135 -5.18 -7.06 21.06
N ALA A 136 -4.61 -7.92 20.22
CA ALA A 136 -3.45 -7.66 19.36
C ALA A 136 -3.65 -8.31 17.99
N GLY A 137 -2.76 -7.99 17.04
CA GLY A 137 -2.78 -8.51 15.67
C GLY A 137 -4.08 -8.16 14.95
N ARG A 138 -4.08 -7.14 14.10
CA ARG A 138 -5.27 -6.76 13.32
C ARG A 138 -5.06 -7.09 11.86
N PHE A 139 -6.08 -7.63 11.21
CA PHE A 139 -6.17 -7.61 9.77
C PHE A 139 -6.80 -6.30 9.33
N ASP A 140 -6.34 -5.76 8.20
CA ASP A 140 -6.97 -4.57 7.62
C ASP A 140 -8.45 -4.86 7.32
N TRP A 141 -8.73 -6.02 6.73
CA TRP A 141 -10.09 -6.43 6.36
C TRP A 141 -10.32 -7.94 6.53
N VAL A 142 -11.58 -8.30 6.71
CA VAL A 142 -12.07 -9.68 6.64
C VAL A 142 -13.23 -9.71 5.66
N LEU A 143 -13.09 -10.47 4.58
CA LEU A 143 -14.13 -10.70 3.58
C LEU A 143 -14.97 -11.91 4.00
N ILE A 144 -16.28 -11.74 4.08
CA ILE A 144 -17.26 -12.79 4.35
C ILE A 144 -18.06 -12.99 3.07
N PRO A 145 -17.78 -14.02 2.26
CA PRO A 145 -18.41 -14.19 0.95
C PRO A 145 -19.91 -14.49 1.05
N ASN A 146 -20.34 -15.23 2.08
CA ASN A 146 -21.73 -15.60 2.30
C ASN A 146 -22.08 -15.38 3.78
N PRO A 147 -22.56 -14.18 4.15
CA PRO A 147 -22.93 -13.88 5.52
C PRO A 147 -24.06 -14.81 6.00
N PRO A 148 -23.94 -15.41 7.19
CA PRO A 148 -24.99 -16.26 7.72
C PRO A 148 -26.16 -15.41 8.24
N ALA A 149 -27.32 -16.05 8.37
CA ALA A 149 -28.44 -15.46 9.08
C ALA A 149 -28.06 -15.12 10.54
N PRO A 150 -28.67 -14.08 11.14
CA PRO A 150 -28.44 -13.74 12.55
C PRO A 150 -28.63 -14.95 13.46
N ASN A 151 -27.74 -15.11 14.45
CA ASN A 151 -27.73 -16.21 15.43
C ASN A 151 -27.46 -17.62 14.86
N SER A 152 -27.01 -17.73 13.60
CA SER A 152 -26.48 -19.01 13.09
C SER A 152 -25.29 -19.49 13.93
N THR A 153 -25.23 -20.79 14.19
CA THR A 153 -24.15 -21.45 14.96
C THR A 153 -23.19 -22.24 14.08
N GLY A 154 -23.43 -22.29 12.77
CA GLY A 154 -22.60 -23.01 11.81
C GLY A 154 -21.23 -22.37 11.58
N PRO A 155 -20.29 -23.11 10.97
CA PRO A 155 -18.99 -22.56 10.62
C PRO A 155 -19.14 -21.40 9.62
N LEU A 156 -18.42 -20.31 9.87
CA LEU A 156 -18.40 -19.13 9.01
C LEU A 156 -17.22 -19.20 8.05
N ASP A 157 -17.47 -19.10 6.75
CA ASP A 157 -16.42 -18.93 5.75
C ASP A 157 -15.99 -17.47 5.62
N TRP A 158 -14.68 -17.25 5.47
CA TRP A 158 -14.10 -15.92 5.39
C TRP A 158 -12.66 -15.94 4.86
N LEU A 159 -12.20 -14.78 4.39
CA LEU A 159 -10.85 -14.55 3.89
C LEU A 159 -10.24 -13.34 4.62
N ALA A 160 -9.07 -13.52 5.22
CA ALA A 160 -8.32 -12.39 5.78
C ALA A 160 -7.74 -11.58 4.62
N VAL A 161 -7.78 -10.25 4.69
CA VAL A 161 -7.28 -9.39 3.61
C VAL A 161 -6.41 -8.28 4.20
N GLU A 162 -5.20 -8.15 3.65
CA GLU A 162 -4.24 -7.11 3.95
C GLU A 162 -4.08 -6.17 2.76
N THR A 163 -3.86 -4.88 3.02
CA THR A 163 -3.55 -3.90 1.97
C THR A 163 -2.14 -3.37 2.15
N GLN A 164 -1.33 -3.40 1.09
CA GLN A 164 0.04 -2.89 1.16
C GLN A 164 0.27 -1.79 0.12
N ALA A 165 0.14 -0.54 0.58
CA ALA A 165 0.62 0.61 -0.17
C ALA A 165 2.14 0.78 -0.06
N VAL A 166 2.74 1.50 -0.99
CA VAL A 166 4.18 1.70 -1.08
C VAL A 166 4.60 2.90 -0.23
N TYR A 167 5.60 2.69 0.62
CA TYR A 167 6.39 3.79 1.19
C TYR A 167 7.30 4.36 0.12
N PHE A 168 7.74 5.61 0.25
CA PHE A 168 8.77 6.17 -0.60
C PHE A 168 10.00 6.57 0.22
N SER A 169 11.15 6.59 -0.45
CA SER A 169 12.44 7.00 0.10
C SER A 169 12.95 8.24 -0.63
N GLY A 170 13.64 9.14 0.08
CA GLY A 170 14.20 10.38 -0.46
C GLY A 170 13.59 11.62 0.16
N GLY A 171 13.61 12.74 -0.58
CA GLY A 171 13.03 14.00 -0.12
C GLY A 171 11.51 13.91 0.03
N ASN A 172 10.95 14.58 1.03
CA ASN A 172 9.50 14.71 1.17
C ASN A 172 8.89 15.53 0.00
N MET A 173 7.56 15.58 -0.07
CA MET A 173 6.83 16.27 -1.14
C MET A 173 6.38 17.69 -0.77
N TRP A 174 6.79 18.23 0.39
CA TRP A 174 6.29 19.55 0.83
C TRP A 174 6.74 20.68 -0.09
N SER A 175 7.96 20.62 -0.60
CA SER A 175 8.46 21.55 -1.61
C SER A 175 7.68 21.49 -2.92
N ASP A 176 7.21 20.31 -3.32
CA ASP A 176 6.37 20.15 -4.52
C ASP A 176 5.00 20.80 -4.29
N ILE A 177 4.43 20.58 -3.11
CA ILE A 177 3.15 21.16 -2.69
C ILE A 177 3.23 22.69 -2.64
N GLU A 178 4.33 23.25 -2.10
CA GLU A 178 4.58 24.69 -2.07
C GLU A 178 4.70 25.29 -3.48
N GLU A 179 5.28 24.55 -4.44
CA GLU A 179 5.37 24.98 -5.84
C GLU A 179 3.99 25.02 -6.51
N TYR A 180 3.13 24.02 -6.29
CA TYR A 180 1.75 24.03 -6.80
C TYR A 180 0.88 25.14 -6.18
N LEU A 181 1.18 25.60 -4.96
CA LEU A 181 0.50 26.77 -4.40
C LEU A 181 0.92 28.06 -5.12
N ARG A 182 2.20 28.18 -5.49
CA ARG A 182 2.79 29.36 -6.14
C ARG A 182 2.41 29.45 -7.62
N ASP A 183 2.49 28.34 -8.35
CA ASP A 183 2.25 28.27 -9.78
C ASP A 183 1.40 27.04 -10.12
N PRO A 184 0.09 27.07 -9.89
CA PRO A 184 -0.78 25.92 -10.14
C PRO A 184 -1.00 25.61 -11.63
N SER A 185 -0.58 26.51 -12.53
CA SER A 185 -0.95 26.50 -13.95
C SER A 185 -0.33 25.35 -14.74
N ARG A 186 0.86 24.92 -14.34
CA ARG A 186 1.63 23.85 -14.99
C ARG A 186 1.91 22.70 -14.05
N LEU A 187 2.29 21.57 -14.63
CA LEU A 187 2.92 20.49 -13.87
C LEU A 187 4.35 20.89 -13.54
N HIS A 188 4.81 20.42 -12.39
CA HIS A 188 6.16 20.71 -11.91
C HIS A 188 6.99 19.45 -11.79
N ALA A 189 8.27 19.62 -12.08
CA ALA A 189 9.25 18.61 -11.74
C ALA A 189 9.26 18.37 -10.22
N PRO A 190 9.50 17.13 -9.77
CA PRO A 190 9.79 16.85 -8.38
C PRO A 190 10.93 17.74 -7.84
N GLN A 191 10.69 18.46 -6.75
CA GLN A 191 11.66 19.41 -6.18
C GLN A 191 12.75 18.70 -5.36
N ALA A 192 12.59 17.39 -5.12
CA ALA A 192 13.59 16.56 -4.49
C ALA A 192 13.65 15.18 -5.14
N GLN A 193 14.82 14.55 -5.06
CA GLN A 193 14.99 13.17 -5.52
C GLN A 193 14.25 12.22 -4.58
N ARG A 194 13.34 11.42 -5.15
CA ARG A 194 12.63 10.36 -4.42
C ARG A 194 12.20 9.23 -5.33
N ARG A 195 11.85 8.10 -4.72
CA ARG A 195 11.35 6.91 -5.41
C ARG A 195 10.52 6.03 -4.46
N PRO A 196 9.62 5.19 -5.00
CA PRO A 196 9.02 4.08 -4.26
C PRO A 196 10.10 3.25 -3.55
N ASP A 197 9.81 2.87 -2.31
CA ASP A 197 10.63 2.01 -1.47
C ASP A 197 9.94 0.66 -1.31
N TYR A 198 9.95 -0.11 -2.40
CA TYR A 198 9.37 -1.44 -2.46
C TYR A 198 9.98 -2.37 -1.42
N ARG A 199 11.29 -2.26 -1.13
CA ARG A 199 11.98 -3.07 -0.12
C ARG A 199 11.47 -2.79 1.30
N SER A 200 11.36 -1.52 1.69
CA SER A 200 10.86 -1.20 3.04
C SER A 200 9.36 -1.49 3.17
N SER A 201 8.63 -1.52 2.07
CA SER A 201 7.20 -1.87 2.04
C SER A 201 6.99 -3.40 2.08
N GLY A 202 7.76 -4.15 1.31
CA GLY A 202 7.72 -5.61 1.26
C GLY A 202 8.51 -6.27 2.38
N ALA A 203 9.82 -6.43 2.18
CA ALA A 203 10.71 -7.18 3.09
C ALA A 203 10.64 -6.75 4.56
N LYS A 204 10.48 -5.45 4.86
CA LYS A 204 10.50 -4.95 6.25
C LYS A 204 9.14 -4.88 6.91
N ARG A 205 8.04 -5.00 6.18
CA ARG A 205 6.69 -4.79 6.71
C ARG A 205 5.74 -5.90 6.30
N LEU A 206 5.49 -6.07 5.00
CA LEU A 206 4.56 -7.09 4.54
C LEU A 206 5.05 -8.51 4.86
N ALA A 207 6.33 -8.82 4.63
CA ALA A 207 6.86 -10.16 4.93
C ALA A 207 6.74 -10.53 6.43
N PRO A 208 7.19 -9.69 7.39
CA PRO A 208 6.97 -9.96 8.82
C PRO A 208 5.49 -10.09 9.19
N GLN A 209 4.60 -9.32 8.54
CA GLN A 209 3.17 -9.43 8.79
C GLN A 209 2.60 -10.77 8.30
N LEU A 210 2.94 -11.19 7.09
CA LEU A 210 2.51 -12.48 6.55
C LEU A 210 3.05 -13.65 7.37
N ASP A 211 4.33 -13.61 7.74
CA ASP A 211 5.00 -14.63 8.55
C ASP A 211 4.33 -14.77 9.94
N ALA A 212 3.94 -13.65 10.55
CA ALA A 212 3.24 -13.68 11.85
C ALA A 212 1.76 -14.08 11.76
N LYS A 213 1.06 -13.65 10.69
CA LYS A 213 -0.40 -13.77 10.57
C LYS A 213 -0.81 -15.07 9.88
N ALA A 214 -0.27 -15.35 8.69
CA ALA A 214 -0.74 -16.44 7.83
C ALA A 214 -0.68 -17.82 8.51
N PRO A 215 0.33 -18.20 9.30
CA PRO A 215 0.33 -19.50 9.99
C PRO A 215 -0.81 -19.69 10.98
N VAL A 216 -1.27 -18.61 11.64
CA VAL A 216 -2.43 -18.66 12.55
C VAL A 216 -3.71 -18.91 11.76
N ILE A 217 -3.87 -18.19 10.65
CA ILE A 217 -5.04 -18.28 9.77
C ILE A 217 -5.11 -19.64 9.07
N ARG A 218 -3.97 -20.17 8.63
CA ARG A 218 -3.84 -21.53 8.08
C ARG A 218 -4.29 -22.60 9.06
N ARG A 219 -3.94 -22.48 10.36
CA ARG A 219 -4.40 -23.43 11.40
C ARG A 219 -5.92 -23.43 11.59
N TRP A 220 -6.61 -22.38 11.15
CA TRP A 220 -8.08 -22.32 11.15
C TRP A 220 -8.70 -22.77 9.81
N GLY A 221 -7.88 -23.27 8.87
CA GLY A 221 -8.34 -23.65 7.53
C GLY A 221 -8.68 -22.45 6.66
N ARG A 222 -8.09 -21.28 6.94
CA ARG A 222 -8.34 -20.02 6.24
C ARG A 222 -7.07 -19.52 5.56
N LYS A 223 -7.22 -18.54 4.67
CA LYS A 223 -6.13 -17.99 3.84
C LYS A 223 -6.03 -16.47 4.03
N VAL A 224 -4.92 -15.90 3.58
CA VAL A 224 -4.70 -14.44 3.57
C VAL A 224 -4.62 -13.96 2.12
N ALA A 225 -5.40 -12.96 1.76
CA ALA A 225 -5.23 -12.21 0.53
C ALA A 225 -4.44 -10.93 0.80
N VAL A 226 -3.62 -10.52 -0.16
CA VAL A 226 -2.84 -9.28 -0.09
C VAL A 226 -3.14 -8.45 -1.33
N ILE A 227 -3.65 -7.24 -1.11
CA ILE A 227 -3.92 -6.27 -2.17
C ILE A 227 -2.74 -5.32 -2.31
N VAL A 228 -2.18 -5.27 -3.53
CA VAL A 228 -1.04 -4.42 -3.91
C VAL A 228 -1.28 -3.81 -5.29
N ASP A 229 -0.60 -2.71 -5.59
CA ASP A 229 -0.56 -2.22 -6.97
C ASP A 229 0.46 -3.01 -7.81
N GLN A 230 0.28 -2.96 -9.13
CA GLN A 230 1.12 -3.67 -10.08
C GLN A 230 2.60 -3.26 -9.96
N SER A 231 2.87 -1.99 -9.70
CA SER A 231 4.24 -1.49 -9.58
C SER A 231 4.98 -2.13 -8.39
N PHE A 232 4.27 -2.43 -7.30
CA PHE A 232 4.81 -3.17 -6.17
C PHE A 232 5.01 -4.65 -6.52
N PHE A 233 4.02 -5.28 -7.16
CA PHE A 233 4.08 -6.71 -7.47
C PHE A 233 5.21 -7.04 -8.46
N ASP A 234 5.44 -6.18 -9.45
CA ASP A 234 6.51 -6.33 -10.45
C ASP A 234 7.92 -6.31 -9.85
N GLU A 235 8.07 -5.82 -8.63
CA GLU A 235 9.36 -5.73 -7.92
C GLU A 235 9.63 -6.96 -7.03
N LEU A 236 8.65 -7.87 -6.91
CA LEU A 236 8.84 -9.16 -6.22
C LEU A 236 9.72 -10.08 -7.06
N ALA A 237 10.49 -10.94 -6.40
CA ALA A 237 11.11 -12.06 -7.10
C ALA A 237 10.03 -13.07 -7.55
N SER A 238 10.40 -13.96 -8.47
CA SER A 238 9.50 -14.97 -9.03
C SER A 238 8.87 -15.83 -7.94
N LEU A 239 7.57 -16.12 -8.07
CA LEU A 239 6.85 -17.17 -7.36
C LEU A 239 6.95 -18.43 -8.24
N PRO A 240 7.86 -19.37 -7.96
CA PRO A 240 8.20 -20.44 -8.90
C PRO A 240 7.09 -21.49 -9.03
N THR A 241 6.29 -21.72 -7.99
CA THR A 241 5.21 -22.70 -8.05
C THR A 241 3.96 -22.07 -8.67
N GLN A 242 3.48 -22.67 -9.76
CA GLN A 242 2.18 -22.32 -10.32
C GLN A 242 1.08 -23.06 -9.57
N ILE A 243 0.21 -22.29 -8.89
CA ILE A 243 -0.98 -22.81 -8.21
C ILE A 243 -2.20 -22.36 -8.99
N SER A 244 -3.00 -23.31 -9.48
CA SER A 244 -4.18 -23.04 -10.31
C SER A 244 -5.48 -22.90 -9.52
N ASP A 245 -5.52 -23.40 -8.30
CA ASP A 245 -6.72 -23.46 -7.48
C ASP A 245 -6.54 -22.77 -6.13
N PHE A 246 -7.65 -22.30 -5.57
CA PHE A 246 -7.64 -21.62 -4.29
C PHE A 246 -7.25 -22.58 -3.17
N ASP A 247 -7.63 -23.85 -3.22
CA ASP A 247 -7.50 -24.82 -2.12
C ASP A 247 -6.05 -25.14 -1.75
N ASN A 248 -5.18 -25.19 -2.76
CA ASN A 248 -3.74 -25.37 -2.58
C ASN A 248 -2.97 -24.07 -2.26
N ALA A 249 -3.66 -22.93 -2.17
CA ALA A 249 -3.05 -21.65 -1.85
C ALA A 249 -2.99 -21.37 -0.34
N GLU A 250 -1.97 -20.63 0.09
CA GLU A 250 -1.88 -20.06 1.44
C GLU A 250 -2.01 -18.54 1.42
N VAL A 251 -1.44 -17.92 0.37
CA VAL A 251 -1.49 -16.49 0.13
C VAL A 251 -2.10 -16.23 -1.25
N VAL A 252 -3.07 -15.33 -1.30
CA VAL A 252 -3.70 -14.86 -2.53
C VAL A 252 -3.24 -13.43 -2.83
N TRP A 253 -2.42 -13.26 -3.85
CA TRP A 253 -2.01 -11.94 -4.31
C TRP A 253 -3.08 -11.35 -5.22
N VAL A 254 -3.59 -10.17 -4.85
CA VAL A 254 -4.55 -9.40 -5.64
C VAL A 254 -3.82 -8.18 -6.17
N THR A 255 -3.43 -8.23 -7.44
CA THR A 255 -2.71 -7.14 -8.08
C THR A 255 -3.72 -6.16 -8.66
N MET A 256 -3.50 -4.87 -8.43
CA MET A 256 -4.32 -3.80 -8.99
C MET A 256 -3.51 -2.96 -9.96
N ARG A 257 -4.09 -2.62 -11.11
CA ARG A 257 -3.40 -1.89 -12.18
C ARG A 257 -4.15 -0.61 -12.52
N TYR A 258 -3.42 0.49 -12.70
CA TYR A 258 -3.97 1.74 -13.19
C TYR A 258 -4.20 1.64 -14.69
N ASN A 259 -5.38 2.06 -15.15
CA ASN A 259 -5.66 2.27 -16.57
C ASN A 259 -5.19 3.66 -17.03
N SER A 260 -5.46 3.99 -18.30
CA SER A 260 -5.10 5.29 -18.89
C SER A 260 -5.78 6.49 -18.25
N HIS A 261 -6.92 6.29 -17.58
CA HIS A 261 -7.70 7.30 -16.86
C HIS A 261 -7.37 7.33 -15.37
N MET A 262 -6.31 6.64 -14.94
CA MET A 262 -5.90 6.52 -13.53
C MET A 262 -6.94 5.83 -12.63
N GLU A 263 -7.90 5.09 -13.19
CA GLU A 263 -8.71 4.16 -12.40
C GLU A 263 -7.88 2.92 -12.05
N LEU A 264 -7.92 2.51 -10.79
CA LEU A 264 -7.20 1.37 -10.24
C LEU A 264 -8.16 0.19 -10.08
N ALA A 265 -7.98 -0.82 -10.90
CA ALA A 265 -8.84 -2.01 -10.91
C ALA A 265 -8.03 -3.28 -10.66
N VAL A 266 -8.71 -4.35 -10.23
CA VAL A 266 -8.08 -5.68 -10.11
C VAL A 266 -7.60 -6.13 -11.49
N ASN A 267 -6.31 -6.47 -11.58
CA ASN A 267 -5.66 -6.98 -12.77
C ASN A 267 -5.54 -8.51 -12.71
N GLN A 268 -4.97 -9.04 -11.63
CA GLN A 268 -4.79 -10.48 -11.46
C GLN A 268 -5.06 -10.92 -10.01
N ILE A 269 -5.50 -12.17 -9.88
CA ILE A 269 -5.59 -12.88 -8.61
C ILE A 269 -4.70 -14.11 -8.77
N ILE A 270 -3.64 -14.17 -7.96
CA ILE A 270 -2.55 -15.14 -8.08
C ILE A 270 -2.48 -15.94 -6.78
N PHE A 271 -2.49 -17.25 -6.90
CA PHE A 271 -2.39 -18.18 -5.78
C PHE A 271 -0.92 -18.56 -5.53
N SER A 272 -0.53 -18.63 -4.27
CA SER A 272 0.86 -18.87 -3.88
C SER A 272 0.99 -19.53 -2.53
N LEU A 273 2.14 -20.16 -2.29
CA LEU A 273 2.54 -20.65 -0.98
C LEU A 273 3.07 -19.50 -0.12
N LEU A 274 2.97 -19.66 1.20
CA LEU A 274 3.46 -18.66 2.14
C LEU A 274 4.97 -18.49 2.04
N ASP A 275 5.72 -19.59 2.05
CA ASP A 275 7.19 -19.56 2.04
C ASP A 275 7.74 -18.90 0.77
N GLU A 276 7.11 -19.15 -0.39
CA GLU A 276 7.46 -18.51 -1.65
C GLU A 276 7.13 -17.02 -1.64
N SER A 277 5.98 -16.63 -1.07
CA SER A 277 5.59 -15.23 -0.91
C SER A 277 6.57 -14.47 -0.03
N ILE A 278 7.00 -15.07 1.09
CA ILE A 278 8.01 -14.49 1.99
C ILE A 278 9.36 -14.38 1.27
N ALA A 279 9.81 -15.44 0.60
CA ALA A 279 11.05 -15.43 -0.17
C ALA A 279 11.02 -14.37 -1.27
N ALA A 280 9.91 -14.23 -1.99
CA ALA A 280 9.73 -13.23 -3.05
C ALA A 280 9.82 -11.80 -2.52
N LEU A 281 9.22 -11.54 -1.35
CA LEU A 281 9.28 -10.24 -0.67
C LEU A 281 10.66 -9.92 -0.10
N GLN A 282 11.41 -10.93 0.36
CA GLN A 282 12.71 -10.78 1.01
C GLN A 282 13.89 -10.85 0.03
N ALA A 283 13.64 -11.26 -1.21
CA ALA A 283 14.66 -11.54 -2.21
C ALA A 283 15.70 -10.43 -2.29
N THR A 284 16.85 -10.70 -1.69
CA THR A 284 18.03 -9.85 -1.73
C THR A 284 19.24 -10.76 -1.91
N ARG A 285 20.15 -10.38 -2.81
CA ARG A 285 21.42 -11.10 -2.96
C ARG A 285 22.46 -10.41 -2.10
N PRO A 286 23.18 -11.14 -1.21
CA PRO A 286 24.29 -10.55 -0.50
C PRO A 286 25.35 -10.09 -1.51
N LEU A 287 25.99 -8.95 -1.23
CA LEU A 287 27.18 -8.54 -1.98
C LEU A 287 28.28 -9.59 -1.77
N LYS A 288 29.15 -9.76 -2.77
CA LYS A 288 30.39 -10.49 -2.52
C LYS A 288 31.17 -9.75 -1.45
N ARG A 289 31.81 -10.49 -0.54
CA ARG A 289 32.63 -9.92 0.53
C ARG A 289 33.62 -8.87 0.02
N SER A 290 34.28 -9.16 -1.10
CA SER A 290 35.24 -8.25 -1.75
C SER A 290 34.61 -6.93 -2.20
N GLU A 291 33.39 -6.95 -2.72
CA GLU A 291 32.66 -5.75 -3.14
C GLU A 291 32.30 -4.90 -1.93
N PHE A 292 31.80 -5.53 -0.87
CA PHE A 292 31.49 -4.86 0.39
C PHE A 292 32.73 -4.22 1.01
N GLU A 293 33.82 -4.96 1.15
CA GLU A 293 35.09 -4.46 1.71
C GLU A 293 35.69 -3.33 0.86
N ASN A 294 35.60 -3.40 -0.47
CA ASN A 294 36.02 -2.31 -1.35
C ASN A 294 35.15 -1.05 -1.16
N GLY A 295 33.84 -1.22 -0.95
CA GLY A 295 32.95 -0.12 -0.58
C GLY A 295 33.31 0.52 0.76
N LEU A 296 33.63 -0.29 1.77
CA LEU A 296 34.10 0.19 3.08
C LEU A 296 35.38 1.01 2.95
N LYS A 297 36.38 0.49 2.22
CA LYS A 297 37.64 1.21 1.97
C LYS A 297 37.39 2.59 1.33
N LYS A 298 36.44 2.69 0.40
CA LYS A 298 36.07 3.97 -0.22
C LYS A 298 35.43 4.93 0.79
N GLU A 299 34.54 4.46 1.66
CA GLU A 299 33.87 5.32 2.64
C GLU A 299 34.79 5.72 3.80
N LEU A 300 35.76 4.88 4.19
CA LEU A 300 36.74 5.17 5.25
C LEU A 300 37.57 6.44 4.97
N TRP A 301 37.98 6.61 3.72
CA TRP A 301 38.85 7.70 3.28
C TRP A 301 38.10 8.85 2.60
N LYS A 302 36.77 8.79 2.58
CA LYS A 302 35.93 9.83 1.98
C LYS A 302 35.94 11.08 2.85
N SER A 303 36.60 12.13 2.34
CA SER A 303 36.60 13.46 2.95
C SER A 303 35.38 14.27 2.52
N GLY A 304 34.87 15.12 3.41
CA GLY A 304 33.80 16.07 3.11
C GLY A 304 32.61 16.01 4.08
N PRO A 305 31.60 16.88 3.87
CA PRO A 305 30.49 17.10 4.80
C PRO A 305 29.53 15.92 4.97
N ARG A 306 29.68 14.84 4.19
CA ARG A 306 28.92 13.58 4.31
C ARG A 306 29.78 12.42 4.82
N ARG A 307 30.85 12.70 5.56
CA ARG A 307 31.70 11.66 6.16
C ARG A 307 30.87 10.84 7.14
N LYS A 308 30.86 9.51 6.96
CA LYS A 308 30.12 8.54 7.80
C LYS A 308 31.00 7.85 8.85
N VAL A 309 32.25 8.26 8.95
CA VAL A 309 33.25 7.63 9.82
C VAL A 309 33.32 8.42 11.12
N HIS A 310 33.01 7.75 12.22
CA HIS A 310 33.04 8.30 13.58
C HIS A 310 34.09 7.56 14.41
N LYS A 311 34.71 8.26 15.37
CA LYS A 311 35.46 7.56 16.42
C LYS A 311 34.43 6.81 17.29
N ALA A 312 34.75 5.56 17.63
CA ALA A 312 33.99 4.81 18.61
C ALA A 312 34.12 5.44 20.00
#